data_AF-A0A1F9AMA1-F1
#
_entry.id   AF-A0A1F9AMA1-F1
#
_cell.length_a   1.000
_cell.length_b   1.000
_cell.length_c   1.000
_cell.angle_alpha   90.00
_cell.angle_beta   90.00
_cell.angle_gamma   90.00
#
_symmetry.space_group_name_H-M   'P 1'
#
loop_
_entity.id
_entity.type
_entity.pdbx_description
1 polymer ?
#
loop_
_entity_poly.entity_id
_entity_poly.type
_entity_poly.pdbx_seq_one_letter_code
_entity_poly.pdbx_strand_id
1 'polypeptide(L)'
;MIDWDEINWKQGIATLVLGILLIAGGIFVVDDYLRSIRTQEALQGNLDDLNSYAAKYQPPALKDPSKLEAEVGDLEVRLAQAQVKLPESYDPAEIQADIENRARMQLVNLLSVEAQPSYTRGHLVIHPFQVSFSGTRDQITDFLRSLDQIPSLHEMESGNVSISDKVRVTVSLVSFDQDSWLEANPCQELTPPPQLRETKAESLRLFKGNLLQMQQEIARKLENLKRAQDNVQKICDLNHRLGIARDKLQALSAQGE
;
A
#
# COMPACT_ATOMS: atom_id res chain seq x y z
N MET A 1 -2.94 67.40 -68.61
CA MET A 1 -4.15 66.74 -68.10
C MET A 1 -3.98 65.27 -68.45
N ILE A 2 -3.66 64.42 -67.48
CA ILE A 2 -3.46 62.98 -67.74
C ILE A 2 -4.86 62.37 -67.72
N ASP A 3 -5.30 61.82 -68.84
CA ASP A 3 -6.59 61.15 -68.97
C ASP A 3 -6.57 59.86 -68.15
N TRP A 4 -7.45 59.77 -67.15
CA TRP A 4 -7.55 58.64 -66.22
C TRP A 4 -8.52 57.54 -66.69
N ASP A 5 -9.09 57.66 -67.90
CA ASP A 5 -10.22 56.84 -68.34
C ASP A 5 -9.88 55.43 -68.88
N GLU A 6 -8.60 55.06 -68.95
CA GLU A 6 -8.18 53.71 -69.41
C GLU A 6 -7.54 52.84 -68.31
N ILE A 7 -7.66 53.21 -67.03
CA ILE A 7 -7.29 52.29 -65.95
C ILE A 7 -8.41 51.27 -65.80
N ASN A 8 -8.12 50.02 -66.18
CA ASN A 8 -8.99 48.86 -66.01
C ASN A 8 -9.16 48.55 -64.51
N TRP A 9 -9.92 49.39 -63.81
CA TRP A 9 -10.09 49.44 -62.36
C TRP A 9 -10.56 48.10 -61.77
N LYS A 10 -11.27 47.30 -62.56
CA LYS A 10 -11.66 45.93 -62.20
C LYS A 10 -10.45 44.99 -62.06
N GLN A 11 -9.47 45.07 -62.96
CA GLN A 11 -8.21 44.32 -62.86
C GLN A 11 -7.31 44.87 -61.73
N GLY A 12 -7.32 46.18 -61.51
CA GLY A 12 -6.65 46.81 -60.36
C GLY A 12 -7.18 46.31 -59.02
N ILE A 13 -8.52 46.30 -58.84
CA ILE A 13 -9.17 45.79 -57.63
C ILE A 13 -8.92 44.28 -57.47
N ALA A 14 -9.03 43.48 -58.54
CA ALA A 14 -8.78 42.04 -58.47
C ALA A 14 -7.34 41.71 -58.03
N THR A 15 -6.36 42.44 -58.54
CA THR A 15 -4.95 42.29 -58.14
C THR A 15 -4.72 42.69 -56.68
N LEU A 16 -5.38 43.75 -56.23
CA LEU A 16 -5.31 44.23 -54.85
C LEU A 16 -5.95 43.24 -53.87
N VAL A 17 -7.11 42.69 -54.21
CA VAL A 17 -7.79 41.62 -53.44
C VAL A 17 -6.94 40.35 -53.40
N LEU A 18 -6.38 39.92 -54.52
CA LEU A 18 -5.46 38.77 -54.56
C LEU A 18 -4.22 39.01 -53.69
N GLY A 19 -3.64 40.21 -53.74
CA GLY A 19 -2.51 40.60 -52.90
C GLY A 19 -2.83 40.54 -51.41
N ILE A 20 -3.99 41.06 -51.00
CA ILE A 20 -4.46 40.98 -49.61
C ILE A 20 -4.68 39.52 -49.19
N LEU A 21 -5.29 38.70 -50.04
CA LEU A 21 -5.52 37.28 -49.75
C LEU A 21 -4.20 36.50 -49.60
N LEU A 22 -3.19 36.79 -50.42
CA LEU A 22 -1.87 36.16 -50.31
C LEU A 22 -1.13 36.60 -49.03
N ILE A 23 -1.22 37.89 -48.67
CA ILE A 23 -0.63 38.39 -47.41
C ILE A 23 -1.34 37.77 -46.20
N ALA A 24 -2.67 37.76 -46.20
CA ALA A 24 -3.47 37.15 -45.13
C ALA A 24 -3.20 35.64 -45.02
N GLY A 25 -3.11 34.93 -46.15
CA GLY A 25 -2.74 33.52 -46.20
C GLY A 25 -1.32 33.24 -45.69
N GLY A 26 -0.36 34.09 -46.06
CA GLY A 26 1.02 33.99 -45.59
C GLY A 26 1.16 34.19 -44.07
N ILE A 27 0.53 35.23 -43.53
CA ILE A 27 0.50 35.49 -42.07
C ILE A 27 -0.15 34.31 -41.33
N PHE A 28 -1.24 33.77 -41.87
CA PHE A 28 -1.93 32.61 -41.30
C PHE A 28 -1.04 31.37 -41.24
N VAL A 29 -0.32 31.05 -42.33
CA VAL A 29 0.59 29.89 -42.39
C VAL A 29 1.76 30.06 -41.41
N VAL A 30 2.32 31.27 -41.30
CA VAL A 30 3.44 31.55 -40.38
C VAL A 30 3.00 31.46 -38.92
N ASP A 31 1.82 31.99 -38.57
CA ASP A 31 1.29 31.89 -37.19
C ASP A 31 1.00 30.42 -36.81
N ASP A 32 0.37 29.65 -37.72
CA ASP A 32 0.11 28.22 -37.51
C ASP A 32 1.44 27.43 -37.31
N TYR A 33 2.46 27.75 -38.11
CA TYR A 33 3.80 27.15 -38.02
C TYR A 33 4.52 27.48 -36.71
N LEU A 34 4.50 28.74 -36.26
CA LEU A 34 5.13 29.14 -35.00
C LEU A 34 4.44 28.51 -33.79
N ARG A 35 3.11 28.40 -33.83
CA ARG A 35 2.35 27.70 -32.77
C ARG A 35 2.62 26.20 -32.77
N SER A 36 2.80 25.58 -33.93
CA SER A 36 3.12 24.15 -34.00
C SER A 36 4.49 23.83 -33.41
N ILE A 37 5.51 24.68 -33.62
CA ILE A 37 6.84 24.48 -33.03
C ILE A 37 6.76 24.48 -31.51
N ARG A 38 6.11 25.49 -30.90
CA ARG A 38 5.96 25.55 -29.42
C ARG A 38 5.21 24.34 -28.88
N THR A 39 4.19 23.88 -29.59
CA THR A 39 3.42 22.70 -29.19
C THR A 39 4.27 21.45 -29.28
N GLN A 40 5.07 21.31 -30.34
CA GLN A 40 6.00 20.20 -30.52
C GLN A 40 7.08 20.20 -29.45
N GLU A 41 7.69 21.34 -29.12
CA GLU A 41 8.68 21.47 -28.04
C GLU A 41 8.09 21.06 -26.68
N ALA A 42 6.85 21.46 -26.39
CA ALA A 42 6.17 21.06 -25.15
C ALA A 42 5.89 19.55 -25.09
N LEU A 43 5.47 18.94 -26.20
CA LEU A 43 5.24 17.49 -26.30
C LEU A 43 6.56 16.71 -26.21
N GLN A 44 7.62 17.21 -26.85
CA GLN A 44 8.93 16.61 -26.76
C GLN A 44 9.47 16.68 -25.33
N GLY A 45 9.32 17.81 -24.65
CA GLY A 45 9.65 17.95 -23.23
C GLY A 45 8.89 16.95 -22.36
N ASN A 46 7.59 16.78 -22.58
CA ASN A 46 6.79 15.76 -21.87
C ASN A 46 7.30 14.32 -22.14
N LEU A 47 7.72 14.01 -23.38
CA LEU A 47 8.32 12.72 -23.70
C LEU A 47 9.66 12.52 -23.00
N ASP A 48 10.50 13.54 -22.97
CA ASP A 48 11.81 13.49 -22.32
C ASP A 48 11.66 13.33 -20.80
N ASP A 49 10.72 14.04 -20.17
CA ASP A 49 10.38 13.91 -18.76
C ASP A 49 9.88 12.48 -18.45
N LEU A 50 9.00 11.93 -19.28
CA LEU A 50 8.52 10.55 -19.14
C LEU A 50 9.63 9.51 -19.34
N ASN A 51 10.52 9.71 -20.33
CA ASN A 51 11.63 8.80 -20.59
C ASN A 51 12.65 8.85 -19.44
N SER A 52 12.94 10.05 -18.93
CA SER A 52 13.80 10.26 -17.75
C SER A 52 13.22 9.60 -16.50
N TYR A 53 11.91 9.76 -16.28
CA TYR A 53 11.20 9.06 -15.22
C TYR A 53 11.27 7.53 -15.41
N ALA A 54 10.96 7.02 -16.61
CA ALA A 54 10.99 5.59 -16.91
C ALA A 54 12.39 4.98 -16.77
N ALA A 55 13.45 5.73 -17.06
CA ALA A 55 14.83 5.27 -16.88
C ALA A 55 15.23 5.18 -15.40
N LYS A 56 14.67 6.05 -14.55
CA LYS A 56 14.88 6.03 -13.09
C LYS A 56 13.97 5.04 -12.39
N TYR A 57 12.77 4.84 -12.93
CA TYR A 57 11.79 3.89 -12.42
C TYR A 57 12.27 2.47 -12.68
N GLN A 58 12.67 1.79 -11.61
CA GLN A 58 12.99 0.37 -11.64
C GLN A 58 11.79 -0.39 -11.09
N PRO A 59 10.96 -1.02 -11.94
CA PRO A 59 9.92 -1.89 -11.42
C PRO A 59 10.61 -3.04 -10.68
N PRO A 60 10.26 -3.33 -9.41
CA PRO A 60 10.77 -4.51 -8.72
C PRO A 60 10.43 -5.75 -9.55
N ALA A 61 11.19 -6.84 -9.37
CA ALA A 61 10.86 -8.11 -10.01
C ALA A 61 9.44 -8.53 -9.59
N LEU A 62 8.47 -8.27 -10.47
CA LEU A 62 7.06 -8.46 -10.16
C LEU A 62 6.78 -9.96 -10.15
N LYS A 63 6.56 -10.50 -8.95
CA LYS A 63 5.85 -11.77 -8.83
C LYS A 63 4.46 -11.59 -9.44
N ASP A 64 3.97 -12.62 -10.11
CA ASP A 64 2.64 -12.60 -10.69
C ASP A 64 1.59 -12.31 -9.58
N PRO A 65 0.86 -11.19 -9.66
CA PRO A 65 -0.07 -10.78 -8.61
C PRO A 65 -1.15 -11.85 -8.38
N SER A 66 -1.53 -12.62 -9.41
CA SER A 66 -2.52 -13.69 -9.27
C SER A 66 -2.01 -14.86 -8.43
N LYS A 67 -0.72 -15.17 -8.52
CA LYS A 67 -0.07 -16.18 -7.68
C LYS A 67 0.05 -15.71 -6.24
N LEU A 68 0.42 -14.45 -6.03
CA LEU A 68 0.45 -13.82 -4.71
C LEU A 68 -0.95 -13.79 -4.07
N GLU A 69 -1.99 -13.47 -4.83
CA GLU A 69 -3.38 -13.53 -4.35
C GLU A 69 -3.79 -14.93 -3.92
N ALA A 70 -3.43 -15.96 -4.70
CA ALA A 70 -3.69 -17.34 -4.34
C ALA A 70 -2.94 -17.76 -3.06
N GLU A 71 -1.67 -17.37 -2.92
CA GLU A 71 -0.86 -17.63 -1.73
C GLU A 71 -1.44 -16.91 -0.49
N VAL A 72 -1.80 -15.63 -0.61
CA VAL A 72 -2.45 -14.88 0.48
C VAL A 72 -3.77 -15.55 0.87
N GLY A 73 -4.60 -15.93 -0.10
CA GLY A 73 -5.86 -16.61 0.15
C GLY A 73 -5.68 -17.94 0.88
N ASP A 74 -4.71 -18.76 0.48
CA ASP A 74 -4.39 -20.02 1.17
C ASP A 74 -3.97 -19.78 2.63
N LEU A 75 -3.09 -18.79 2.86
CA LEU A 75 -2.65 -18.45 4.22
C LEU A 75 -3.79 -17.88 5.09
N GLU A 76 -4.67 -17.05 4.53
CA GLU A 76 -5.83 -16.52 5.24
C GLU A 76 -6.84 -17.62 5.61
N VAL A 77 -7.06 -18.60 4.72
CA VAL A 77 -7.89 -19.77 5.01
C VAL A 77 -7.27 -20.61 6.13
N ARG A 78 -5.95 -20.83 6.10
CA ARG A 78 -5.24 -21.56 7.16
C ARG A 78 -5.33 -20.84 8.50
N LEU A 79 -5.20 -19.51 8.53
CA LEU A 79 -5.40 -18.71 9.74
C LEU A 79 -6.83 -18.85 10.28
N ALA A 80 -7.84 -18.80 9.41
CA ALA A 80 -9.23 -18.95 9.81
C ALA A 80 -9.52 -20.35 10.40
N GLN A 81 -8.86 -21.38 9.88
CA GLN A 81 -8.99 -22.76 10.38
C GLN A 81 -8.29 -22.99 11.73
N ALA A 82 -7.27 -22.21 12.06
CA ALA A 82 -6.50 -22.40 13.29
C ALA A 82 -7.29 -22.11 14.57
N GLN A 83 -8.44 -21.41 14.50
CA GLN A 83 -9.34 -21.05 15.62
C GLN A 83 -8.71 -20.26 16.79
N VAL A 84 -7.40 -20.11 16.83
CA VAL A 84 -6.64 -19.29 17.77
C VAL A 84 -6.41 -17.91 17.16
N LYS A 85 -6.68 -16.85 17.93
CA LYS A 85 -6.50 -15.47 17.47
C LYS A 85 -5.16 -14.93 17.94
N LEU A 86 -4.47 -14.23 17.03
CA LEU A 86 -3.34 -13.36 17.36
C LEU A 86 -3.78 -11.90 17.18
N PRO A 87 -4.17 -11.21 18.27
CA PRO A 87 -4.61 -9.82 18.20
C PRO A 87 -3.41 -8.88 18.01
N GLU A 88 -3.68 -7.63 17.64
CA GLU A 88 -2.66 -6.57 17.53
C GLU A 88 -2.23 -6.08 18.92
N SER A 89 -3.16 -6.06 19.88
CA SER A 89 -2.88 -5.69 21.27
C SER A 89 -3.82 -6.42 22.24
N TYR A 90 -3.46 -6.41 23.51
CA TYR A 90 -4.33 -6.83 24.61
C TYR A 90 -4.57 -5.65 25.53
N ASP A 91 -5.77 -5.55 26.10
CA ASP A 91 -6.01 -4.75 27.29
C ASP A 91 -5.63 -5.58 28.53
N PRO A 92 -4.59 -5.20 29.28
CA PRO A 92 -4.18 -5.95 30.47
C PRO A 92 -5.29 -6.07 31.52
N ALA A 93 -6.19 -5.08 31.61
CA ALA A 93 -7.29 -5.11 32.57
C ALA A 93 -8.34 -6.18 32.20
N GLU A 94 -8.61 -6.38 30.91
CA GLU A 94 -9.53 -7.41 30.43
C GLU A 94 -8.96 -8.81 30.69
N ILE A 95 -7.67 -9.01 30.40
CA ILE A 95 -6.99 -10.28 30.66
C ILE A 95 -6.96 -10.60 32.16
N GLN A 96 -6.63 -9.61 32.98
CA GLN A 96 -6.64 -9.76 34.43
C GLN A 96 -8.04 -10.14 34.93
N ALA A 97 -9.09 -9.47 34.45
CA ALA A 97 -10.47 -9.78 34.80
C ALA A 97 -10.88 -11.20 34.35
N ASP A 98 -10.42 -11.68 33.19
CA ASP A 98 -10.68 -13.05 32.75
C ASP A 98 -10.00 -14.08 33.66
N ILE A 99 -8.73 -13.87 34.01
CA ILE A 99 -7.99 -14.74 34.94
C ILE A 99 -8.67 -14.75 36.33
N GLU A 100 -9.08 -13.59 36.83
CA GLU A 100 -9.82 -13.46 38.10
C GLU A 100 -11.17 -14.20 38.05
N ASN A 101 -11.91 -14.06 36.95
CA ASN A 101 -13.17 -14.76 36.74
C ASN A 101 -12.97 -16.28 36.70
N ARG A 102 -11.94 -16.78 36.01
CA ARG A 102 -11.58 -18.21 35.97
C ARG A 102 -11.21 -18.73 37.35
N ALA A 103 -10.39 -18.00 38.11
CA ALA A 103 -10.02 -18.38 39.47
C ALA A 103 -11.25 -18.51 40.38
N ARG A 104 -12.20 -17.57 40.28
CA ARG A 104 -13.48 -17.61 41.00
C ARG A 104 -14.34 -18.81 40.59
N MET A 105 -14.44 -19.12 39.29
CA MET A 105 -15.21 -20.27 38.81
C MET A 105 -14.65 -21.60 39.30
N GLN A 106 -13.32 -21.71 39.43
CA GLN A 106 -12.64 -22.91 39.92
C GLN A 106 -12.44 -22.94 41.45
N LEU A 107 -13.01 -21.95 42.17
CA LEU A 107 -12.95 -21.84 43.63
C LEU A 107 -11.51 -21.82 44.19
N VAL A 108 -10.56 -21.30 43.42
CA VAL A 108 -9.16 -21.13 43.83
C VAL A 108 -8.98 -19.80 44.57
N ASN A 109 -8.15 -19.80 45.62
CA ASN A 109 -7.78 -18.57 46.32
C ASN A 109 -6.65 -17.85 45.55
N LEU A 110 -7.05 -16.89 44.73
CA LEU A 110 -6.15 -16.04 43.96
C LEU A 110 -5.45 -15.04 44.89
N LEU A 111 -4.11 -15.06 44.90
CA LEU A 111 -3.29 -14.18 45.74
C LEU A 111 -2.88 -12.91 44.99
N SER A 112 -2.48 -13.04 43.72
CA SER A 112 -2.17 -11.91 42.85
C SER A 112 -2.26 -12.27 41.37
N VAL A 113 -2.58 -11.27 40.56
CA VAL A 113 -2.43 -11.28 39.09
C VAL A 113 -1.76 -9.95 38.74
N GLU A 114 -0.55 -10.02 38.20
CA GLU A 114 0.24 -8.84 37.91
C GLU A 114 0.76 -8.90 36.48
N ALA A 115 0.38 -7.91 35.67
CA ALA A 115 0.96 -7.70 34.36
C ALA A 115 2.44 -7.31 34.53
N GLN A 116 3.31 -8.05 33.85
CA GLN A 116 4.75 -7.78 33.79
C GLN A 116 5.06 -6.95 32.53
N PRO A 117 6.22 -6.28 32.47
CA PRO A 117 6.60 -5.50 31.30
C PRO A 117 6.63 -6.37 30.03
N SER A 118 5.87 -5.96 29.02
CA SER A 118 5.86 -6.62 27.71
C SER A 118 7.22 -6.47 27.02
N TYR A 119 7.57 -7.46 26.20
CA TYR A 119 8.81 -7.45 25.41
C TYR A 119 8.57 -8.00 24.01
N THR A 120 9.42 -7.64 23.06
CA THR A 120 9.28 -8.04 21.65
C THR A 120 10.21 -9.20 21.29
N ARG A 121 9.73 -10.09 20.43
CA ARG A 121 10.50 -11.18 19.82
C ARG A 121 10.13 -11.26 18.34
N GLY A 122 10.99 -10.70 17.48
CA GLY A 122 10.64 -10.52 16.07
C GLY A 122 9.50 -9.50 15.93
N HIS A 123 8.43 -9.86 15.21
CA HIS A 123 7.21 -9.05 15.02
C HIS A 123 6.09 -9.40 16.02
N LEU A 124 6.44 -10.06 17.11
CA LEU A 124 5.51 -10.47 18.16
C LEU A 124 5.79 -9.69 19.43
N VAL A 125 4.73 -9.28 20.12
CA VAL A 125 4.79 -8.72 21.46
C VAL A 125 4.32 -9.79 22.44
N ILE A 126 5.13 -10.05 23.45
CA ILE A 126 4.82 -10.99 24.52
C ILE A 126 4.38 -10.18 25.74
N HIS A 127 3.22 -10.53 26.29
CA HIS A 127 2.59 -9.89 27.44
C HIS A 127 2.53 -10.89 28.60
N PRO A 128 3.55 -10.91 29.47
CA PRO A 128 3.60 -11.83 30.60
C PRO A 128 2.70 -11.39 31.75
N PHE A 129 1.92 -12.33 32.30
CA PHE A 129 1.13 -12.15 33.52
C PHE A 129 1.61 -13.13 34.58
N GLN A 130 2.03 -12.60 35.73
CA GLN A 130 2.36 -13.42 36.87
C GLN A 130 1.11 -13.68 37.71
N VAL A 131 0.73 -14.94 37.82
CA VAL A 131 -0.47 -15.38 38.56
C VAL A 131 -0.03 -16.22 39.75
N SER A 132 -0.35 -15.78 40.96
CA SER A 132 -0.07 -16.50 42.21
C SER A 132 -1.38 -16.91 42.87
N PHE A 133 -1.52 -18.17 43.23
CA PHE A 133 -2.77 -18.72 43.77
C PHE A 133 -2.53 -19.92 44.69
N SER A 134 -3.57 -20.32 45.41
CA SER A 134 -3.54 -21.47 46.32
C SER A 134 -4.90 -22.18 46.33
N GLY A 135 -4.88 -23.48 46.61
CA GLY A 135 -6.10 -24.29 46.67
C GLY A 135 -5.79 -25.75 46.93
N THR A 136 -6.82 -26.57 46.91
CA THR A 136 -6.65 -28.03 46.89
C THR A 136 -6.06 -28.48 45.56
N ARG A 137 -5.48 -29.68 45.53
CA ARG A 137 -4.87 -30.26 44.33
C ARG A 137 -5.81 -30.25 43.12
N ASP A 138 -7.08 -30.58 43.33
CA ASP A 138 -8.07 -30.66 42.24
C ASP A 138 -8.39 -29.26 41.71
N GLN A 139 -8.63 -28.29 42.59
CA GLN A 139 -8.87 -26.89 42.21
C GLN A 139 -7.68 -26.27 41.45
N ILE A 140 -6.45 -26.55 41.90
CA ILE A 140 -5.23 -26.11 41.22
C ILE A 140 -5.17 -26.72 39.81
N THR A 141 -5.44 -28.02 39.69
CA THR A 141 -5.40 -28.73 38.40
C THR A 141 -6.44 -28.20 37.42
N ASP A 142 -7.67 -27.98 37.91
CA ASP A 142 -8.76 -27.46 37.08
C ASP A 142 -8.55 -26.00 36.70
N PHE A 143 -7.98 -25.18 37.59
CA PHE A 143 -7.61 -23.81 37.26
C PHE A 143 -6.48 -23.74 36.23
N LEU A 144 -5.42 -24.54 36.37
CA LEU A 144 -4.36 -24.64 35.35
C LEU A 144 -4.92 -25.05 33.99
N ARG A 145 -5.82 -26.04 33.95
CA ARG A 145 -6.52 -26.44 32.72
C ARG A 145 -7.36 -25.30 32.15
N SER A 146 -8.00 -24.50 33.01
CA SER A 146 -8.78 -23.34 32.55
C SER A 146 -7.91 -22.22 31.97
N LEU A 147 -6.68 -22.05 32.45
CA LEU A 147 -5.74 -21.07 31.89
C LEU A 147 -5.25 -21.51 30.51
N ASP A 148 -4.97 -22.81 30.34
CA ASP A 148 -4.58 -23.43 29.05
C ASP A 148 -5.68 -23.29 27.96
N GLN A 149 -6.93 -23.08 28.37
CA GLN A 149 -8.08 -22.88 27.50
C GLN A 149 -8.39 -21.40 27.21
N ILE A 150 -7.47 -20.48 27.47
CA ILE A 150 -7.61 -19.08 27.03
C ILE A 150 -7.58 -19.06 25.48
N PRO A 151 -8.58 -18.45 24.81
CA PRO A 151 -8.74 -18.50 23.34
C PRO A 151 -7.79 -17.54 22.60
N SER A 152 -6.54 -17.47 23.05
CA SER A 152 -5.47 -16.62 22.54
C SER A 152 -4.17 -17.42 22.50
N LEU A 153 -3.25 -17.07 21.61
CA LEU A 153 -1.91 -17.66 21.60
C LEU A 153 -1.21 -17.32 22.92
N HIS A 154 -0.85 -18.34 23.70
CA HIS A 154 -0.15 -18.15 24.96
C HIS A 154 0.77 -19.32 25.31
N GLU A 155 1.81 -18.99 26.07
CA GLU A 155 2.71 -19.94 26.71
C GLU A 155 2.48 -19.89 28.23
N MET A 156 2.44 -21.05 28.89
CA MET A 156 2.32 -21.14 30.33
C MET A 156 3.57 -21.79 30.93
N GLU A 157 4.28 -21.04 31.76
CA GLU A 157 5.44 -21.54 32.50
C GLU A 157 5.12 -21.63 33.98
N SER A 158 5.27 -22.83 34.56
CA SER A 158 5.14 -23.01 36.00
C SER A 158 6.45 -22.68 36.72
N GLY A 159 6.40 -21.78 37.70
CA GLY A 159 7.52 -21.51 38.60
C GLY A 159 7.67 -22.58 39.70
N ASN A 160 8.56 -22.31 40.66
CA ASN A 160 8.77 -23.19 41.81
C ASN A 160 7.46 -23.42 42.59
N VAL A 161 6.98 -24.66 42.60
CA VAL A 161 5.87 -25.10 43.45
C VAL A 161 6.41 -25.22 44.87
N SER A 162 6.01 -24.30 45.74
CA SER A 162 6.33 -24.40 47.16
C SER A 162 5.46 -25.47 47.81
N ILE A 163 6.00 -26.20 48.78
CA ILE A 163 5.30 -27.25 49.57
C ILE A 163 4.11 -26.66 50.38
N SER A 164 3.97 -25.33 50.43
CA SER A 164 2.95 -24.60 51.16
C SER A 164 1.67 -24.24 50.36
N ASP A 165 1.24 -25.09 49.43
CA ASP A 165 0.01 -24.94 48.62
C ASP A 165 -0.09 -23.66 47.78
N LYS A 166 1.03 -22.95 47.59
CA LYS A 166 1.11 -21.74 46.75
C LYS A 166 1.77 -22.07 45.42
N VAL A 167 1.02 -21.85 44.35
CA VAL A 167 1.46 -22.04 42.97
C VAL A 167 1.64 -20.66 42.34
N ARG A 168 2.74 -20.51 41.60
CA ARG A 168 3.00 -19.34 40.79
C ARG A 168 3.24 -19.79 39.35
N VAL A 169 2.50 -19.21 38.43
CA VAL A 169 2.66 -19.42 36.99
C VAL A 169 2.82 -18.09 36.28
N THR A 170 3.53 -18.12 35.16
CA THR A 170 3.56 -17.02 34.21
C THR A 170 2.71 -17.44 33.01
N VAL A 171 1.70 -16.65 32.69
CA VAL A 171 0.91 -16.79 31.46
C VAL A 171 1.35 -15.71 30.50
N SER A 172 2.00 -16.09 29.40
CA SER A 172 2.55 -15.18 28.40
C SER A 172 1.65 -15.17 27.18
N LEU A 173 0.83 -14.12 27.03
CA LEU A 173 -0.01 -13.92 25.85
C LEU A 173 0.81 -13.29 24.73
N VAL A 174 0.53 -13.69 23.49
CA VAL A 174 1.25 -13.22 22.31
C VAL A 174 0.33 -12.35 21.45
N SER A 175 0.81 -11.17 21.03
CA SER A 175 0.14 -10.29 20.07
C SER A 175 1.07 -9.97 18.89
N PHE A 176 0.51 -9.45 17.80
CA PHE A 176 1.26 -9.06 16.61
C PHE A 176 1.60 -7.56 16.63
N ASP A 177 2.89 -7.23 16.48
CA ASP A 177 3.35 -5.84 16.34
C ASP A 177 3.27 -5.43 14.87
N GLN A 178 2.14 -4.87 14.47
CA GLN A 178 1.94 -4.41 13.10
C GLN A 178 2.89 -3.27 12.73
N ASP A 179 3.21 -2.38 13.67
CA ASP A 179 4.05 -1.21 13.41
C ASP A 179 5.50 -1.63 13.16
N SER A 180 6.06 -2.50 14.03
CA SER A 180 7.39 -3.07 13.80
C SER A 180 7.47 -3.88 12.50
N TRP A 181 6.40 -4.61 12.16
CA TRP A 181 6.33 -5.35 10.90
C TRP A 181 6.35 -4.40 9.69
N LEU A 182 5.56 -3.33 9.74
CA LEU A 182 5.48 -2.29 8.69
C LEU A 182 6.82 -1.57 8.50
N GLU A 183 7.51 -1.23 9.58
CA GLU A 183 8.84 -0.61 9.53
C GLU A 183 9.89 -1.52 8.90
N ALA A 184 9.81 -2.84 9.12
CA ALA A 184 10.74 -3.82 8.55
C ALA A 184 10.46 -4.12 7.08
N ASN A 185 9.22 -3.87 6.61
CA ASN A 185 8.78 -4.15 5.25
C ASN A 185 8.23 -2.90 4.55
N PRO A 186 9.00 -1.81 4.46
CA PRO A 186 8.54 -0.60 3.81
C PRO A 186 8.46 -0.89 2.31
N CYS A 187 7.23 -1.03 1.82
CA CYS A 187 6.98 -0.95 0.40
C CYS A 187 7.43 0.45 -0.05
N GLN A 188 8.37 0.52 -1.00
CA GLN A 188 8.92 1.79 -1.48
C GLN A 188 7.79 2.77 -1.81
N GLU A 189 7.89 4.00 -1.29
CA GLU A 189 6.99 5.08 -1.68
C GLU A 189 7.09 5.30 -3.19
N LEU A 190 6.03 4.95 -3.93
CA LEU A 190 5.98 5.12 -5.37
C LEU A 190 5.78 6.61 -5.68
N THR A 191 6.82 7.26 -6.21
CA THR A 191 6.70 8.66 -6.66
C THR A 191 5.78 8.73 -7.88
N PRO A 192 4.76 9.60 -7.90
CA PRO A 192 3.85 9.71 -9.03
C PRO A 192 4.59 10.17 -10.31
N PRO A 193 4.08 9.83 -11.51
CA PRO A 193 4.65 10.29 -12.76
C PRO A 193 4.65 11.84 -12.84
N PRO A 194 5.58 12.44 -13.61
CA PRO A 194 5.68 13.89 -13.72
C PRO A 194 4.38 14.50 -14.27
N GLN A 195 4.04 15.70 -13.79
CA GLN A 195 2.93 16.46 -14.34
C GLN A 195 3.28 16.97 -15.74
N LEU A 196 2.52 16.51 -16.73
CA LEU A 196 2.75 16.85 -18.13
C LEU A 196 2.12 18.21 -18.48
N ARG A 197 2.75 18.94 -19.39
CA ARG A 197 2.23 20.23 -19.88
C ARG A 197 0.99 20.01 -20.75
N GLU A 198 -0.09 20.72 -20.46
CA GLU A 198 -1.29 20.72 -21.32
C GLU A 198 -0.99 21.37 -22.68
N THR A 199 -1.36 20.70 -23.76
CA THR A 199 -1.15 21.17 -25.13
C THR A 199 -2.43 21.02 -25.95
N LYS A 200 -2.82 22.08 -26.66
CA LYS A 200 -4.03 22.09 -27.51
C LYS A 200 -3.64 22.10 -28.98
N ALA A 201 -3.70 20.92 -29.61
CA ALA A 201 -3.42 20.78 -31.04
C ALA A 201 -4.64 21.12 -31.94
N GLU A 202 -5.82 21.36 -31.35
CA GLU A 202 -7.10 21.54 -32.06
C GLU A 202 -7.13 22.79 -32.95
N SER A 203 -6.38 23.83 -32.59
CA SER A 203 -6.29 25.09 -33.33
C SER A 203 -5.29 25.05 -34.48
N LEU A 204 -4.51 23.96 -34.61
CA LEU A 204 -3.46 23.81 -35.61
C LEU A 204 -3.95 23.03 -36.83
N ARG A 205 -3.60 23.46 -38.04
CA ARG A 205 -4.07 22.83 -39.28
C ARG A 205 -2.97 22.09 -40.03
N LEU A 206 -1.79 22.69 -40.16
CA LEU A 206 -0.70 22.14 -40.99
C LEU A 206 -0.04 20.91 -40.37
N PHE A 207 0.12 20.88 -39.04
CA PHE A 207 0.90 19.86 -38.32
C PHE A 207 0.07 18.96 -37.41
N LYS A 208 -1.26 19.05 -37.53
CA LYS A 208 -2.20 18.38 -36.61
C LYS A 208 -1.94 16.88 -36.47
N GLY A 209 -1.69 16.18 -37.58
CA GLY A 209 -1.48 14.72 -37.58
C GLY A 209 -0.30 14.27 -36.71
N ASN A 210 0.87 14.88 -36.91
CA ASN A 210 2.08 14.53 -36.16
C ASN A 210 1.95 14.87 -34.67
N LEU A 211 1.35 16.02 -34.35
CA LEU A 211 1.13 16.44 -32.96
C LEU A 211 0.12 15.53 -32.24
N LEU A 212 -0.95 15.11 -32.92
CA LEU A 212 -1.90 14.14 -32.39
C LEU A 212 -1.24 12.77 -32.14
N GLN A 213 -0.36 12.32 -33.05
CA GLN A 213 0.38 11.08 -32.86
C GLN A 213 1.30 11.14 -31.63
N MET A 214 2.03 12.24 -31.44
CA MET A 214 2.85 12.45 -30.23
C MET A 214 1.99 12.49 -28.96
N GLN A 215 0.85 13.16 -28.99
CA GLN A 215 -0.09 13.16 -27.85
C GLN A 215 -0.59 11.75 -27.51
N GLN A 216 -0.93 10.95 -28.52
CA GLN A 216 -1.33 9.55 -28.31
C GLN A 216 -0.19 8.71 -27.74
N GLU A 217 1.05 8.92 -28.20
CA GLU A 217 2.22 8.22 -27.67
C GLU A 217 2.43 8.55 -26.18
N ILE A 218 2.38 9.83 -25.82
CA ILE A 218 2.48 10.30 -24.43
C ILE A 218 1.38 9.68 -23.57
N ALA A 219 0.13 9.73 -24.02
CA ALA A 219 -1.00 9.15 -23.30
C ALA A 219 -0.81 7.65 -23.06
N ARG A 220 -0.38 6.90 -24.09
CA ARG A 220 -0.10 5.46 -23.99
C ARG A 220 1.04 5.16 -23.03
N LYS A 221 2.15 5.92 -23.07
CA LYS A 221 3.29 5.74 -22.15
C LYS A 221 2.90 6.04 -20.71
N LEU A 222 2.17 7.13 -20.49
CA LEU A 222 1.65 7.50 -19.17
C LEU A 222 0.74 6.41 -18.61
N GLU A 223 -0.18 5.89 -19.43
CA GLU A 223 -1.09 4.81 -19.02
C GLU A 223 -0.36 3.51 -18.69
N ASN A 224 0.68 3.15 -19.45
CA ASN A 224 1.52 1.99 -19.15
C ASN A 224 2.26 2.16 -17.82
N LEU A 225 2.81 3.35 -17.55
CA LEU A 225 3.50 3.65 -16.29
C LEU A 225 2.55 3.64 -15.09
N LYS A 226 1.35 4.22 -15.23
CA LYS A 226 0.31 4.15 -14.19
C LYS A 226 -0.07 2.71 -13.87
N ARG A 227 -0.36 1.89 -14.88
CA ARG A 227 -0.67 0.48 -14.68
C ARG A 227 0.49 -0.30 -14.05
N ALA A 228 1.73 0.00 -14.42
CA ALA A 228 2.89 -0.60 -13.79
C ALA A 228 2.99 -0.21 -12.31
N GLN A 229 2.77 1.07 -11.98
CA GLN A 229 2.73 1.58 -10.62
C GLN A 229 1.63 0.92 -9.80
N ASP A 230 0.41 0.84 -10.33
CA ASP A 230 -0.73 0.18 -9.69
C ASP A 230 -0.44 -1.31 -9.42
N ASN A 231 0.20 -1.99 -10.37
CA ASN A 231 0.62 -3.38 -10.18
C ASN A 231 1.70 -3.53 -9.11
N VAL A 232 2.68 -2.62 -9.04
CA VAL A 232 3.67 -2.61 -7.96
C VAL A 232 3.00 -2.39 -6.62
N GLN A 233 2.11 -1.40 -6.52
CA GLN A 233 1.36 -1.12 -5.30
C GLN A 233 0.57 -2.36 -4.85
N LYS A 234 -0.13 -3.02 -5.79
CA LYS A 234 -0.85 -4.25 -5.52
C LYS A 234 0.07 -5.36 -5.01
N ILE A 235 1.24 -5.56 -5.63
CA ILE A 235 2.21 -6.57 -5.21
C ILE A 235 2.78 -6.24 -3.83
N CYS A 236 3.02 -4.96 -3.54
CA CYS A 236 3.42 -4.45 -2.24
C CYS A 236 2.37 -4.79 -1.17
N ASP A 237 1.09 -4.46 -1.42
CA ASP A 237 -0.01 -4.77 -0.51
C ASP A 237 -0.18 -6.28 -0.30
N LEU A 238 -0.01 -7.08 -1.35
CA LEU A 238 -0.08 -8.55 -1.28
C LEU A 238 1.11 -9.13 -0.50
N ASN A 239 2.33 -8.65 -0.74
CA ASN A 239 3.50 -9.06 0.04
C ASN A 239 3.34 -8.69 1.52
N HIS A 240 2.76 -7.51 1.78
CA HIS A 240 2.42 -7.08 3.13
C HIS A 240 1.49 -8.07 3.82
N ARG A 241 0.34 -8.36 3.21
CA ARG A 241 -0.62 -9.34 3.72
C ARG A 241 -0.01 -10.72 3.89
N LEU A 242 0.81 -11.15 2.93
CA LEU A 242 1.45 -12.46 2.93
C LEU A 242 2.46 -12.59 4.08
N GLY A 243 3.27 -11.56 4.34
CA GLY A 243 4.21 -11.57 5.46
C GLY A 243 3.50 -11.60 6.81
N ILE A 244 2.50 -10.73 7.00
CA ILE A 244 1.65 -10.77 8.21
C ILE A 244 1.04 -12.15 8.40
N ALA A 245 0.45 -12.74 7.34
CA ALA A 245 -0.22 -14.01 7.45
C ALA A 245 0.76 -15.16 7.76
N ARG A 246 1.96 -15.14 7.17
CA ARG A 246 3.03 -16.11 7.43
C ARG A 246 3.50 -16.03 8.88
N ASP A 247 3.79 -14.84 9.40
CA ASP A 247 4.31 -14.67 10.75
C ASP A 247 3.27 -15.06 11.80
N LYS A 248 2.00 -14.71 11.56
CA LYS A 248 0.86 -15.17 12.37
C LYS A 248 0.78 -16.70 12.38
N LEU A 249 0.90 -17.37 11.22
CA LEU A 249 0.86 -18.84 11.14
C LEU A 249 2.06 -19.50 11.83
N GLN A 250 3.26 -18.95 11.68
CA GLN A 250 4.45 -19.47 12.35
C GLN A 250 4.31 -19.41 13.87
N ALA A 251 3.81 -18.30 14.40
CA ALA A 251 3.54 -18.13 15.82
C ALA A 251 2.53 -19.17 16.33
N LEU A 252 1.47 -19.44 15.55
CA LEU A 252 0.48 -20.47 15.90
C LEU A 252 1.05 -21.89 15.82
N SER A 253 1.89 -22.20 14.83
CA SER A 253 2.50 -23.53 14.71
C SER A 253 3.46 -23.86 15.85
N ALA A 254 4.14 -22.87 16.42
CA ALA A 254 5.07 -23.06 17.54
C ALA A 254 4.38 -23.45 18.86
N GLN A 255 3.05 -23.27 18.97
CA GLN A 255 2.25 -23.71 20.13
C GLN A 255 1.80 -25.17 20.02
N GLY A 256 1.88 -25.77 18.83
CA GLY A 256 1.40 -27.13 18.55
C GLY A 256 2.45 -28.23 18.67
N GLU A 257 3.72 -27.88 18.94
CA GLU A 257 4.82 -28.81 19.27
C GLU A 257 5.07 -28.85 20.78
#